data_AF-A0A7X8VWN9-F1
#
_entry.id   AF-A0A7X8VWN9-F1
#
_cell.length_a   1.000
_cell.length_b   1.000
_cell.length_c   1.000
_cell.angle_alpha   90.00
_cell.angle_beta   90.00
_cell.angle_gamma   90.00
#
_symmetry.space_group_name_H-M   'P 1'
#
loop_
_entity.id
_entity.type
_entity.pdbx_description
1 polymer ?
#
loop_
_entity_poly.entity_id
_entity_poly.type
_entity_poly.pdbx_seq_one_letter_code
_entity_poly.pdbx_strand_id
1 'polypeptide(L)'
;MSDILADLSSFDSKVRRRSLEKMLAGAVFPPESQDLNMHIHTFFSYNGEGWSPTRVAYEMKKLGLYSAAICDFDVLQGMEEFLAAADLLALRAAVGFESRVFFPEYSQAEINSPGEPGVLYFMGMGFVQLPPPGSAAAEVFQGMLSQSHLRNRALIRRVNGKIAPLCLDYDRDVLPLTPKGNATERHIVRAYYDKALQEYGGVEGAAKFWSGVFALPVEEVQAKIANPNPGNEFLRG
;
A
#
# COMPACT_ATOMS: atom_id res chain seq x y z
N MET A 1 23.71 -9.56 -1.48
CA MET A 1 22.63 -9.59 -0.46
C MET A 1 21.57 -8.53 -0.71
N SER A 2 21.91 -7.29 -1.10
CA SER A 2 20.94 -6.23 -1.42
C SER A 2 19.97 -6.61 -2.56
N ASP A 3 20.46 -7.31 -3.59
CA ASP A 3 19.66 -7.69 -4.76
C ASP A 3 18.57 -8.74 -4.41
N ILE A 4 18.94 -9.77 -3.64
CA ILE A 4 18.00 -10.82 -3.20
C ILE A 4 16.94 -10.27 -2.23
N LEU A 5 17.33 -9.31 -1.39
CA LEU A 5 16.43 -8.66 -0.46
C LEU A 5 15.37 -7.83 -1.22
N ALA A 6 15.78 -7.08 -2.26
CA ALA A 6 14.87 -6.35 -3.15
C ALA A 6 13.94 -7.30 -3.93
N ASP A 7 14.45 -8.46 -4.37
CA ASP A 7 13.65 -9.49 -5.05
C ASP A 7 12.48 -10.01 -4.21
N LEU A 8 12.55 -9.92 -2.89
CA LEU A 8 11.41 -10.26 -2.03
C LEU A 8 10.20 -9.36 -2.32
N SER A 9 10.37 -8.19 -2.90
CA SER A 9 9.30 -7.29 -3.36
C SER A 9 9.08 -7.26 -4.87
N SER A 10 9.73 -8.15 -5.63
CA SER A 10 9.47 -8.31 -7.07
C SER A 10 7.98 -8.55 -7.33
N PHE A 11 7.42 -8.05 -8.43
CA PHE A 11 6.02 -8.32 -8.79
C PHE A 11 5.81 -9.77 -9.29
N ASP A 12 6.88 -10.48 -9.66
CA ASP A 12 6.84 -11.92 -9.94
C ASP A 12 6.87 -12.73 -8.63
N SER A 13 5.76 -13.42 -8.32
CA SER A 13 5.63 -14.24 -7.11
C SER A 13 6.65 -15.37 -7.05
N LYS A 14 7.07 -15.91 -8.20
CA LYS A 14 8.08 -16.97 -8.26
C LYS A 14 9.47 -16.43 -7.91
N VAL A 15 9.77 -15.17 -8.28
CA VAL A 15 11.01 -14.50 -7.86
C VAL A 15 11.01 -14.34 -6.35
N ARG A 16 9.94 -13.77 -5.77
CA ARG A 16 9.81 -13.59 -4.32
C ARG A 16 10.03 -14.91 -3.56
N ARG A 17 9.33 -15.97 -3.96
CA ARG A 17 9.40 -17.29 -3.31
C ARG A 17 10.80 -17.91 -3.34
N ARG A 18 11.47 -17.89 -4.51
CA ARG A 18 12.83 -18.42 -4.67
C ARG A 18 13.86 -17.59 -3.91
N SER A 19 13.68 -16.27 -3.88
CA SER A 19 14.59 -15.38 -3.15
C SER A 19 14.47 -15.58 -1.64
N LEU A 20 13.25 -15.78 -1.10
CA LEU A 20 13.07 -16.15 0.30
C LEU A 20 13.80 -17.47 0.65
N GLU A 21 13.61 -18.50 -0.17
CA GLU A 21 14.29 -19.80 -0.04
C GLU A 21 15.81 -19.66 0.03
N LYS A 22 16.39 -18.87 -0.87
CA LYS A 22 17.83 -18.59 -0.89
C LYS A 22 18.29 -17.84 0.35
N MET A 23 17.48 -16.91 0.87
CA MET A 23 17.82 -16.18 2.09
C MET A 23 17.78 -17.07 3.32
N LEU A 24 16.87 -18.05 3.36
CA LEU A 24 16.78 -19.01 4.46
C LEU A 24 17.99 -19.95 4.54
N ALA A 25 18.63 -20.24 3.41
CA ALA A 25 19.86 -21.04 3.36
C ALA A 25 21.04 -20.31 4.02
N GLY A 26 21.11 -20.39 5.36
CA GLY A 26 22.15 -19.75 6.19
C GLY A 26 21.68 -18.54 6.99
N ALA A 27 20.38 -18.23 7.01
CA ALA A 27 19.85 -17.18 7.89
C ALA A 27 19.91 -17.62 9.35
N VAL A 28 20.41 -16.73 10.20
CA VAL A 28 20.23 -16.80 11.65
C VAL A 28 19.37 -15.61 12.04
N PHE A 29 18.19 -15.90 12.59
CA PHE A 29 17.28 -14.88 13.09
C PHE A 29 17.49 -14.68 14.60
N PRO A 30 17.19 -13.48 15.14
CA PRO A 30 17.24 -13.28 16.58
C PRO A 30 16.25 -14.20 17.31
N PRO A 31 16.45 -14.45 18.61
CA PRO A 31 15.44 -15.08 19.45
C PRO A 31 14.11 -14.33 19.37
N GLU A 32 13.03 -15.07 19.53
CA GLU A 32 11.68 -14.51 19.59
C GLU A 32 11.51 -13.58 20.79
N SER A 33 11.01 -12.37 20.56
CA SER A 33 10.58 -11.42 21.58
C SER A 33 9.10 -11.64 21.94
N GLN A 34 8.52 -10.75 22.75
CA GLN A 34 7.08 -10.74 23.03
C GLN A 34 6.33 -9.69 22.21
N ASP A 35 7.03 -8.99 21.31
CA ASP A 35 6.45 -7.92 20.51
C ASP A 35 5.63 -8.51 19.36
N LEU A 36 4.58 -7.78 18.98
CA LEU A 36 3.68 -8.13 17.89
C LEU A 36 3.48 -6.95 16.96
N ASN A 37 3.20 -7.26 15.70
CA ASN A 37 2.72 -6.26 14.75
C ASN A 37 1.59 -6.85 13.90
N MET A 38 0.36 -6.60 14.32
CA MET A 38 -0.83 -7.26 13.78
C MET A 38 -1.58 -6.41 12.74
N HIS A 39 -0.99 -5.31 12.28
CA HIS A 39 -1.59 -4.41 11.29
C HIS A 39 -0.52 -3.87 10.34
N ILE A 40 -0.21 -4.64 9.31
CA ILE A 40 0.78 -4.27 8.30
C ILE A 40 0.14 -4.32 6.92
N HIS A 41 0.27 -3.24 6.14
CA HIS A 41 -0.12 -3.27 4.74
C HIS A 41 1.02 -3.78 3.86
N THR A 42 0.66 -4.42 2.77
CA THR A 42 1.54 -4.86 1.69
C THR A 42 1.27 -4.03 0.42
N PHE A 43 2.01 -4.31 -0.65
CA PHE A 43 1.81 -3.70 -1.94
C PHE A 43 0.46 -4.06 -2.62
N PHE A 44 -0.33 -4.99 -2.05
CA PHE A 44 -1.66 -5.35 -2.55
C PHE A 44 -2.72 -4.35 -2.12
N SER A 45 -2.50 -3.61 -1.02
CA SER A 45 -3.03 -2.25 -0.92
C SER A 45 -1.86 -1.30 -1.10
N TYR A 46 -1.36 -0.65 -0.05
CA TYR A 46 -0.23 0.26 -0.13
C TYR A 46 0.75 0.02 1.02
N ASN A 47 2.02 -0.11 0.68
CA ASN A 47 3.13 -0.07 1.63
C ASN A 47 4.14 0.98 1.16
N GLY A 48 4.53 1.91 2.04
CA GLY A 48 5.41 3.03 1.68
C GLY A 48 6.79 2.60 1.15
N GLU A 49 7.23 1.40 1.51
CA GLU A 49 8.51 0.82 1.07
C GLU A 49 8.34 -0.18 -0.10
N GLY A 50 7.12 -0.37 -0.61
CA GLY A 50 6.84 -1.39 -1.63
C GLY A 50 6.93 -2.83 -1.09
N TRP A 51 6.74 -2.99 0.23
CA TRP A 51 6.53 -4.24 0.96
C TRP A 51 5.63 -5.29 0.27
N SER A 52 6.14 -6.36 -0.34
CA SER A 52 5.31 -7.54 -0.62
C SER A 52 4.93 -8.30 0.66
N PRO A 53 3.93 -9.20 0.63
CA PRO A 53 3.68 -10.10 1.75
C PRO A 53 4.91 -10.92 2.16
N THR A 54 5.65 -11.48 1.19
CA THR A 54 6.89 -12.22 1.45
C THR A 54 7.93 -11.37 2.18
N ARG A 55 8.13 -10.12 1.74
CA ARG A 55 9.10 -9.22 2.34
C ARG A 55 8.68 -8.77 3.73
N VAL A 56 7.39 -8.49 3.93
CA VAL A 56 6.84 -8.20 5.25
C VAL A 56 7.12 -9.35 6.22
N ALA A 57 6.79 -10.59 5.85
CA ALA A 57 7.06 -11.76 6.71
C ALA A 57 8.55 -11.87 7.08
N TYR A 58 9.44 -11.70 6.09
CA TYR A 58 10.89 -11.73 6.30
C TYR A 58 11.37 -10.65 7.28
N GLU A 59 10.93 -9.40 7.12
CA GLU A 59 11.32 -8.31 8.03
C GLU A 59 10.79 -8.54 9.45
N MET A 60 9.55 -9.04 9.60
CA MET A 60 8.99 -9.34 10.92
C MET A 60 9.77 -10.45 11.61
N LYS A 61 10.18 -11.49 10.88
CA LYS A 61 11.04 -12.54 11.41
C LYS A 61 12.43 -12.01 11.78
N LYS A 62 12.98 -11.11 10.97
CA LYS A 62 14.28 -10.46 11.22
C LYS A 62 14.27 -9.56 12.46
N LEU A 63 13.12 -8.99 12.82
CA LEU A 63 12.92 -8.26 14.07
C LEU A 63 12.74 -9.17 15.29
N GLY A 64 12.51 -10.48 15.09
CA GLY A 64 12.28 -11.43 16.17
C GLY A 64 10.88 -11.35 16.76
N LEU A 65 9.88 -10.83 16.06
CA LEU A 65 8.52 -10.67 16.60
C LEU A 65 7.89 -12.03 16.97
N TYR A 66 7.09 -12.02 18.04
CA TYR A 66 6.27 -13.18 18.45
C TYR A 66 5.24 -13.55 17.38
N SER A 67 4.62 -12.54 16.78
CA SER A 67 3.60 -12.70 15.74
C SER A 67 3.46 -11.46 14.87
N ALA A 68 3.01 -11.66 13.63
CA ALA A 68 2.68 -10.56 12.72
C ALA A 68 1.42 -10.84 11.90
N ALA A 69 0.78 -9.79 11.39
CA ALA A 69 -0.33 -9.93 10.46
C ALA A 69 -0.34 -8.87 9.38
N ILE A 70 -0.76 -9.28 8.18
CA ILE A 70 -1.09 -8.34 7.11
C ILE A 70 -2.57 -7.96 7.19
N CYS A 71 -2.87 -6.71 6.86
CA CYS A 71 -4.21 -6.13 6.88
C CYS A 71 -4.39 -5.22 5.67
N ASP A 72 -4.46 -5.79 4.46
CA ASP A 72 -4.55 -4.99 3.23
C ASP A 72 -5.94 -4.33 3.09
N PHE A 73 -5.96 -3.16 2.46
CA PHE A 73 -7.18 -2.36 2.30
C PHE A 73 -8.09 -2.93 1.21
N ASP A 74 -9.32 -3.30 1.57
CA ASP A 74 -10.37 -3.85 0.69
C ASP A 74 -10.01 -5.17 -0.03
N VAL A 75 -8.94 -5.89 0.36
CA VAL A 75 -8.46 -7.09 -0.35
C VAL A 75 -7.82 -8.15 0.56
N LEU A 76 -7.78 -9.39 0.05
CA LEU A 76 -7.11 -10.55 0.69
C LEU A 76 -6.05 -11.19 -0.22
N GLN A 77 -5.68 -10.54 -1.32
CA GLN A 77 -4.85 -11.12 -2.39
C GLN A 77 -3.43 -11.49 -1.92
N GLY A 78 -2.94 -10.85 -0.84
CA GLY A 78 -1.65 -11.18 -0.21
C GLY A 78 -1.68 -12.38 0.74
N MET A 79 -2.87 -12.91 1.06
CA MET A 79 -3.09 -13.89 2.14
C MET A 79 -2.29 -15.19 1.93
N GLU A 80 -2.47 -15.86 0.80
CA GLU A 80 -1.81 -17.15 0.53
C GLU A 80 -0.29 -17.00 0.54
N GLU A 81 0.23 -15.90 -0.02
CA GLU A 81 1.65 -15.61 -0.03
C GLU A 81 2.21 -15.34 1.37
N PHE A 82 1.52 -14.52 2.17
CA PHE A 82 1.97 -14.20 3.52
C PHE A 82 2.04 -15.44 4.40
N LEU A 83 0.99 -16.26 4.39
CA LEU A 83 0.92 -17.49 5.18
C LEU A 83 2.01 -18.47 4.75
N ALA A 84 2.20 -18.67 3.44
CA ALA A 84 3.26 -19.54 2.94
C ALA A 84 4.67 -19.03 3.31
N ALA A 85 4.91 -17.72 3.25
CA ALA A 85 6.17 -17.13 3.67
C ALA A 85 6.39 -17.27 5.18
N ALA A 86 5.35 -17.05 5.98
CA ALA A 86 5.39 -17.19 7.43
C ALA A 86 5.69 -18.63 7.87
N ASP A 87 5.09 -19.63 7.20
CA ASP A 87 5.37 -21.04 7.45
C ASP A 87 6.86 -21.37 7.23
N LEU A 88 7.44 -20.89 6.13
CA LEU A 88 8.87 -21.09 5.83
C LEU A 88 9.80 -20.42 6.85
N LEU A 89 9.35 -19.30 7.41
CA LEU A 89 10.09 -18.52 8.40
C LEU A 89 9.84 -18.99 9.84
N ALA A 90 8.91 -19.94 10.06
CA ALA A 90 8.37 -20.27 11.36
C ALA A 90 7.98 -18.99 12.14
N LEU A 91 7.15 -18.15 11.51
CA LEU A 91 6.57 -16.93 12.07
C LEU A 91 5.08 -17.17 12.35
N ARG A 92 4.61 -16.83 13.55
CA ARG A 92 3.17 -16.87 13.83
C ARG A 92 2.48 -15.75 13.05
N ALA A 93 1.56 -16.12 12.18
CA ALA A 93 0.94 -15.22 11.23
C ALA A 93 -0.59 -15.23 11.35
N ALA A 94 -1.19 -14.06 11.11
CA ALA A 94 -2.61 -13.93 10.80
C ALA A 94 -2.79 -13.06 9.55
N VAL A 95 -3.96 -13.15 8.93
CA VAL A 95 -4.33 -12.29 7.81
C VAL A 95 -5.67 -11.64 8.11
N GLY A 96 -5.73 -10.34 7.86
CA GLY A 96 -6.94 -9.54 7.87
C GLY A 96 -7.08 -8.72 6.61
N PHE A 97 -8.18 -7.99 6.57
CA PHE A 97 -8.35 -6.85 5.67
C PHE A 97 -8.94 -5.70 6.47
N GLU A 98 -8.66 -4.49 6.00
CA GLU A 98 -9.23 -3.25 6.50
C GLU A 98 -10.15 -2.66 5.43
N SER A 99 -11.30 -2.13 5.81
CA SER A 99 -12.18 -1.41 4.89
C SER A 99 -12.81 -0.21 5.58
N ARG A 100 -13.32 0.73 4.79
CA ARG A 100 -14.14 1.84 5.29
C ARG A 100 -15.61 1.52 5.13
N VAL A 101 -16.34 1.54 6.23
CA VAL A 101 -17.79 1.35 6.25
C VAL A 101 -18.46 2.61 6.80
N PHE A 102 -19.63 2.95 6.26
CA PHE A 102 -20.44 4.02 6.83
C PHE A 102 -21.37 3.43 7.90
N PHE A 103 -21.38 4.03 9.08
CA PHE A 103 -22.21 3.62 10.21
C PHE A 103 -23.27 4.69 10.50
N PRO A 104 -24.51 4.53 10.00
CA PRO A 104 -25.54 5.58 10.02
C PRO A 104 -25.87 6.14 11.40
N GLU A 105 -25.87 5.29 12.42
CA GLU A 105 -26.14 5.62 13.82
C GLU A 105 -25.13 6.63 14.37
N TYR A 106 -23.95 6.71 13.78
CA TYR A 106 -22.86 7.61 14.13
C TYR A 106 -22.54 8.60 13.01
N SER A 107 -23.50 8.89 12.12
CA SER A 107 -23.31 9.75 10.94
C SER A 107 -22.75 11.15 11.21
N GLN A 108 -22.87 11.66 12.44
CA GLN A 108 -22.37 12.97 12.86
C GLN A 108 -21.12 12.88 13.75
N ALA A 109 -20.62 11.68 14.05
CA ALA A 109 -19.48 11.47 14.92
C ALA A 109 -18.26 11.05 14.11
N GLU A 110 -17.11 11.64 14.43
CA GLU A 110 -15.82 11.10 14.03
C GLU A 110 -15.51 9.89 14.92
N ILE A 111 -15.30 8.72 14.32
CA ILE A 111 -15.11 7.46 15.06
C ILE A 111 -13.62 7.11 15.13
N ASN A 112 -13.08 6.63 14.01
CA ASN A 112 -11.65 6.33 13.84
C ASN A 112 -11.14 6.72 12.45
N SER A 113 -11.94 7.45 11.66
CA SER A 113 -11.52 8.07 10.41
C SER A 113 -11.51 9.59 10.53
N PRO A 114 -10.33 10.21 10.69
CA PRO A 114 -10.20 11.65 10.89
C PRO A 114 -10.84 12.46 9.76
N GLY A 115 -11.71 13.42 10.10
CA GLY A 115 -12.38 14.28 9.12
C GLY A 115 -13.49 13.61 8.32
N GLU A 116 -13.85 12.36 8.61
CA GLU A 116 -14.91 11.61 7.93
C GLU A 116 -16.02 11.17 8.92
N PRO A 117 -16.97 12.05 9.31
CA PRO A 117 -18.07 11.68 10.20
C PRO A 117 -18.89 10.48 9.68
N GLY A 118 -19.20 9.56 10.57
CA GLY A 118 -19.91 8.32 10.26
C GLY A 118 -19.09 7.25 9.56
N VAL A 119 -17.81 7.49 9.24
CA VAL A 119 -16.94 6.48 8.64
C VAL A 119 -16.14 5.76 9.71
N LEU A 120 -16.18 4.43 9.63
CA LEU A 120 -15.45 3.50 10.49
C LEU A 120 -14.46 2.70 9.63
N TYR A 121 -13.20 2.64 10.05
CA TYR A 121 -12.28 1.57 9.63
C TYR A 121 -12.71 0.26 10.31
N PHE A 122 -13.28 -0.62 9.51
CA PHE A 122 -13.67 -1.97 9.89
C PHE A 122 -12.56 -2.95 9.54
N MET A 123 -12.23 -3.83 10.48
CA MET A 123 -11.25 -4.88 10.26
C MET A 123 -11.89 -6.25 10.43
N GLY A 124 -11.67 -7.12 9.45
CA GLY A 124 -11.84 -8.57 9.60
C GLY A 124 -10.48 -9.21 9.82
N MET A 125 -10.39 -10.22 10.69
CA MET A 125 -9.14 -10.93 10.99
C MET A 125 -9.36 -12.45 11.00
N GLY A 126 -8.30 -13.21 10.73
CA GLY A 126 -8.30 -14.68 10.83
C GLY A 126 -8.65 -15.40 9.53
N PHE A 127 -8.42 -14.77 8.38
CA PHE A 127 -8.65 -15.40 7.08
C PHE A 127 -7.56 -16.41 6.75
N VAL A 128 -7.99 -17.60 6.32
CA VAL A 128 -7.11 -18.71 5.91
C VAL A 128 -7.37 -19.19 4.49
N GLN A 129 -8.43 -18.68 3.86
CA GLN A 129 -8.82 -18.99 2.49
C GLN A 129 -9.52 -17.79 1.87
N LEU A 130 -9.36 -17.61 0.56
CA LEU A 130 -10.12 -16.61 -0.19
C LEU A 130 -11.60 -17.02 -0.20
N PRO A 131 -12.53 -16.05 -0.23
CA PRO A 131 -13.94 -16.35 -0.48
C PRO A 131 -14.11 -17.15 -1.77
N PRO A 132 -14.93 -18.21 -1.78
CA PRO A 132 -15.19 -18.98 -2.99
C PRO A 132 -15.74 -18.08 -4.12
N PRO A 133 -15.32 -18.28 -5.38
CA PRO A 133 -15.88 -17.55 -6.50
C PRO A 133 -17.41 -17.67 -6.55
N GLY A 134 -18.10 -16.54 -6.75
CA GLY A 134 -19.57 -16.47 -6.76
C GLY A 134 -20.24 -16.52 -5.38
N SER A 135 -19.48 -16.57 -4.29
CA SER A 135 -20.05 -16.36 -2.95
C SER A 135 -20.36 -14.89 -2.70
N ALA A 136 -21.30 -14.61 -1.80
CA ALA A 136 -21.64 -13.23 -1.41
C ALA A 136 -20.41 -12.45 -0.90
N ALA A 137 -19.50 -13.10 -0.16
CA ALA A 137 -18.27 -12.46 0.28
C ALA A 137 -17.35 -12.10 -0.89
N ALA A 138 -17.19 -12.99 -1.90
CA ALA A 138 -16.42 -12.68 -3.10
C ALA A 138 -17.02 -11.50 -3.87
N GLU A 139 -18.35 -11.43 -3.97
CA GLU A 139 -19.07 -10.32 -4.60
C GLU A 139 -18.84 -9.00 -3.86
N VAL A 140 -18.83 -9.02 -2.53
CA VAL A 140 -18.50 -7.83 -1.71
C VAL A 140 -17.10 -7.31 -2.03
N PHE A 141 -16.08 -8.16 -2.03
CA PHE A 141 -14.70 -7.76 -2.38
C PHE A 141 -14.59 -7.22 -3.81
N GLN A 142 -15.24 -7.85 -4.78
CA GLN A 142 -15.27 -7.36 -6.17
C GLN A 142 -16.01 -6.01 -6.28
N GLY A 143 -17.08 -5.83 -5.52
CA GLY A 143 -17.81 -4.58 -5.41
C GLY A 143 -16.92 -3.46 -4.87
N MET A 144 -16.21 -3.70 -3.76
CA MET A 144 -15.28 -2.72 -3.17
C MET A 144 -14.19 -2.30 -4.16
N LEU A 145 -13.56 -3.25 -4.84
CA LEU A 145 -12.54 -2.98 -5.85
C LEU A 145 -13.09 -2.14 -7.01
N SER A 146 -14.24 -2.53 -7.56
CA SER A 146 -14.89 -1.82 -8.67
C SER A 146 -15.24 -0.38 -8.29
N GLN A 147 -15.78 -0.17 -7.09
CA GLN A 147 -16.10 1.16 -6.58
C GLN A 147 -14.84 2.00 -6.33
N SER A 148 -13.77 1.40 -5.81
CA SER A 148 -12.47 2.05 -5.64
C SER A 148 -11.95 2.57 -6.99
N HIS A 149 -11.94 1.73 -8.02
CA HIS A 149 -11.55 2.12 -9.38
C HIS A 149 -12.37 3.29 -9.94
N LEU A 150 -13.69 3.28 -9.77
CA LEU A 150 -14.55 4.37 -10.22
C LEU A 150 -14.25 5.68 -9.49
N ARG A 151 -14.12 5.63 -8.16
CA ARG A 151 -13.78 6.79 -7.33
C ARG A 151 -12.41 7.37 -7.69
N ASN A 152 -11.41 6.51 -7.89
CA ASN A 152 -10.05 6.92 -8.23
C ASN A 152 -10.00 7.61 -9.60
N ARG A 153 -10.66 7.06 -10.62
CA ARG A 153 -10.76 7.73 -11.93
C ARG A 153 -11.51 9.07 -11.84
N ALA A 154 -12.53 9.17 -11.01
CA ALA A 154 -13.21 10.45 -10.77
C ALA A 154 -12.34 11.47 -10.02
N LEU A 155 -11.54 11.03 -9.05
CA LEU A 155 -10.57 11.87 -8.35
C LEU A 155 -9.51 12.41 -9.33
N ILE A 156 -8.86 11.54 -10.09
CA ILE A 156 -7.82 11.92 -11.07
C ILE A 156 -8.37 12.91 -12.09
N ARG A 157 -9.57 12.70 -12.63
CA ARG A 157 -10.19 13.66 -13.55
C ARG A 157 -10.32 15.05 -12.94
N ARG A 158 -10.74 15.15 -11.68
CA ARG A 158 -10.86 16.44 -10.96
C ARG A 158 -9.49 17.07 -10.71
N VAL A 159 -8.49 16.28 -10.33
CA VAL A 159 -7.13 16.77 -10.07
C VAL A 159 -6.46 17.24 -11.37
N ASN A 160 -6.47 16.42 -12.43
CA ASN A 160 -5.93 16.78 -13.75
C ASN A 160 -6.51 18.11 -14.27
N GLY A 161 -7.80 18.37 -14.03
CA GLY A 161 -8.44 19.64 -14.41
C GLY A 161 -7.92 20.86 -13.67
N LYS A 162 -7.19 20.68 -12.56
CA LYS A 162 -6.63 21.77 -11.73
C LYS A 162 -5.12 21.95 -11.89
N ILE A 163 -4.37 20.89 -12.22
CA ILE A 163 -2.91 20.92 -12.22
C ILE A 163 -2.28 20.69 -13.61
N ALA A 164 -3.04 20.99 -14.67
CA ALA A 164 -2.54 20.97 -16.03
C ALA A 164 -1.26 21.83 -16.17
N PRO A 165 -0.26 21.40 -16.98
CA PRO A 165 -0.33 20.30 -17.93
C PRO A 165 -0.03 18.90 -17.34
N LEU A 166 0.35 18.77 -16.07
CA LEU A 166 0.63 17.48 -15.45
C LEU A 166 -0.67 16.67 -15.27
N CYS A 167 -0.88 15.68 -16.13
CA CYS A 167 -2.09 14.85 -16.13
C CYS A 167 -1.77 13.38 -15.92
N LEU A 168 -2.44 12.71 -14.98
CA LEU A 168 -2.36 11.24 -14.84
C LEU A 168 -3.45 10.52 -15.64
N ASP A 169 -3.07 9.39 -16.20
CA ASP A 169 -4.00 8.35 -16.64
C ASP A 169 -4.04 7.24 -15.60
N TYR A 170 -5.23 6.87 -15.09
CA TYR A 170 -5.33 5.90 -14.00
C TYR A 170 -4.82 4.50 -14.40
N ASP A 171 -5.19 4.06 -15.60
CA ASP A 171 -4.92 2.70 -16.05
C ASP A 171 -3.44 2.52 -16.43
N ARG A 172 -2.84 3.55 -17.04
CA ARG A 172 -1.42 3.54 -17.44
C ARG A 172 -0.49 3.92 -16.30
N ASP A 173 -0.82 4.93 -15.51
CA ASP A 173 0.14 5.55 -14.58
C ASP A 173 -0.05 5.07 -13.13
N VAL A 174 -1.22 4.51 -12.76
CA VAL A 174 -1.52 4.13 -11.37
C VAL A 174 -1.69 2.62 -11.17
N LEU A 175 -2.50 1.94 -11.99
CA LEU A 175 -2.72 0.49 -11.83
C LEU A 175 -1.43 -0.34 -11.84
N PRO A 176 -0.38 -0.01 -12.63
CA PRO A 176 0.86 -0.77 -12.61
C PRO A 176 1.65 -0.65 -11.31
N LEU A 177 1.30 0.28 -10.40
CA LEU A 177 1.99 0.47 -9.12
C LEU A 177 1.59 -0.57 -8.07
N THR A 178 0.59 -1.40 -8.33
CA THR A 178 0.13 -2.44 -7.40
C THR A 178 -0.22 -3.74 -8.13
N PRO A 179 0.19 -4.91 -7.63
CA PRO A 179 -0.25 -6.17 -8.19
C PRO A 179 -1.77 -6.35 -8.06
N LYS A 180 -2.38 -6.96 -9.08
CA LYS A 180 -3.82 -7.28 -9.12
C LYS A 180 -4.74 -6.05 -9.04
N GLY A 181 -4.21 -4.85 -9.20
CA GLY A 181 -4.97 -3.63 -9.51
C GLY A 181 -5.65 -2.95 -8.33
N ASN A 182 -5.42 -3.32 -7.08
CA ASN A 182 -6.10 -2.67 -5.94
C ASN A 182 -5.44 -1.34 -5.53
N ALA A 183 -5.44 -0.38 -6.46
CA ALA A 183 -4.82 0.91 -6.25
C ALA A 183 -5.65 1.78 -5.31
N THR A 184 -4.95 2.38 -4.36
CA THR A 184 -5.47 3.35 -3.38
C THR A 184 -5.09 4.78 -3.76
N GLU A 185 -5.65 5.77 -3.06
CA GLU A 185 -5.26 7.19 -3.20
C GLU A 185 -3.75 7.41 -3.04
N ARG A 186 -3.09 6.65 -2.17
CA ARG A 186 -1.64 6.75 -1.98
C ARG A 186 -0.84 6.39 -3.25
N HIS A 187 -1.35 5.50 -4.11
CA HIS A 187 -0.73 5.22 -5.41
C HIS A 187 -0.94 6.37 -6.39
N ILE A 188 -2.08 7.06 -6.32
CA ILE A 188 -2.36 8.23 -7.17
C ILE A 188 -1.39 9.34 -6.82
N VAL A 189 -1.21 9.62 -5.52
CA VAL A 189 -0.23 10.58 -5.03
C VAL A 189 1.18 10.19 -5.46
N ARG A 190 1.54 8.92 -5.30
CA ARG A 190 2.84 8.40 -5.76
C ARG A 190 3.04 8.59 -7.25
N ALA A 191 2.02 8.32 -8.06
CA ALA A 191 2.08 8.49 -9.50
C ALA A 191 2.26 9.97 -9.90
N TYR A 192 1.60 10.92 -9.21
CA TYR A 192 1.83 12.34 -9.45
C TYR A 192 3.26 12.76 -9.06
N TYR A 193 3.75 12.27 -7.93
CA TYR A 193 5.12 12.51 -7.49
C TYR A 193 6.13 12.02 -8.54
N ASP A 194 6.04 10.75 -8.93
CA ASP A 194 6.97 10.14 -9.89
C ASP A 194 6.89 10.80 -11.27
N LYS A 195 5.67 11.11 -11.74
CA LYS A 195 5.46 11.74 -13.04
C LYS A 195 5.99 13.18 -13.08
N ALA A 196 5.81 13.95 -12.01
CA ALA A 196 6.38 15.29 -11.92
C ALA A 196 7.91 15.26 -11.96
N LEU A 197 8.55 14.32 -11.25
CA LEU A 197 10.00 14.14 -11.34
C LEU A 197 10.44 13.76 -12.78
N GLN A 198 9.68 12.91 -13.46
CA GLN A 198 9.99 12.49 -14.81
C GLN A 198 9.84 13.64 -15.84
N GLU A 199 8.71 14.34 -15.82
CA GLU A 199 8.39 15.37 -16.82
C GLU A 199 9.16 16.68 -16.62
N TYR A 200 9.55 16.99 -15.38
CA TYR A 200 10.25 18.23 -15.04
C TYR A 200 11.74 18.04 -14.70
N GLY A 201 12.35 16.90 -15.06
CA GLY A 201 13.79 16.74 -14.97
C GLY A 201 14.33 16.59 -13.54
N GLY A 202 13.57 15.94 -12.67
CA GLY A 202 13.95 15.62 -11.29
C GLY A 202 13.39 16.60 -10.26
N VAL A 203 13.98 16.56 -9.06
CA VAL A 203 13.49 17.25 -7.87
C VAL A 203 13.41 18.77 -8.07
N GLU A 204 14.41 19.39 -8.70
CA GLU A 204 14.45 20.84 -8.87
C GLU A 204 13.31 21.35 -9.76
N GLY A 205 13.08 20.73 -10.92
CA GLY A 205 12.01 21.15 -11.81
C GLY A 205 10.63 20.78 -11.30
N ALA A 206 10.48 19.61 -10.66
CA ALA A 206 9.23 19.24 -9.99
C ALA A 206 8.89 20.22 -8.86
N ALA A 207 9.88 20.71 -8.11
CA ALA A 207 9.66 21.71 -7.05
C ALA A 207 9.14 23.04 -7.62
N LYS A 208 9.66 23.49 -8.77
CA LYS A 208 9.15 24.69 -9.45
C LYS A 208 7.70 24.52 -9.90
N PHE A 209 7.35 23.36 -10.44
CA PHE A 209 5.97 23.03 -10.81
C PHE A 209 5.04 23.05 -9.60
N TRP A 210 5.36 22.28 -8.56
CA TRP A 210 4.55 22.18 -7.34
C TRP A 210 4.47 23.50 -6.56
N SER A 211 5.54 24.30 -6.56
CA SER A 211 5.53 25.67 -6.03
C SER A 211 4.45 26.53 -6.68
N GLY A 212 4.31 26.44 -8.00
CA GLY A 212 3.24 27.13 -8.73
C GLY A 212 1.84 26.61 -8.38
N VAL A 213 1.69 25.29 -8.17
CA VAL A 213 0.40 24.66 -7.82
C VAL A 213 -0.05 25.04 -6.40
N PHE A 214 0.85 25.00 -5.43
CA PHE A 214 0.53 25.23 -4.02
C PHE A 214 0.73 26.67 -3.56
N ALA A 215 1.28 27.54 -4.42
CA ALA A 215 1.67 28.91 -4.09
C ALA A 215 2.61 28.99 -2.87
N LEU A 216 3.60 28.08 -2.82
CA LEU A 216 4.62 27.99 -1.77
C LEU A 216 6.02 28.32 -2.33
N PRO A 217 6.98 28.76 -1.49
CA PRO A 217 8.37 28.95 -1.91
C PRO A 217 8.98 27.67 -2.49
N VAL A 218 9.76 27.80 -3.57
CA VAL A 218 10.37 26.65 -4.26
C VAL A 218 11.28 25.87 -3.32
N GLU A 219 12.05 26.56 -2.47
CA GLU A 219 12.97 25.92 -1.53
C GLU A 219 12.24 25.04 -0.51
N GLU A 220 11.06 25.48 -0.05
CA GLU A 220 10.23 24.71 0.88
C GLU A 220 9.70 23.45 0.21
N VAL A 221 9.15 23.58 -0.99
CA VAL A 221 8.63 22.45 -1.77
C VAL A 221 9.75 21.46 -2.08
N GLN A 222 10.91 21.96 -2.52
CA GLN A 222 12.09 21.14 -2.84
C GLN A 222 12.53 20.31 -1.63
N ALA A 223 12.58 20.91 -0.44
CA ALA A 223 12.92 20.20 0.79
C ALA A 223 11.93 19.06 1.10
N LYS A 224 10.62 19.30 0.89
CA LYS A 224 9.57 18.30 1.12
C LYS A 224 9.63 17.14 0.13
N ILE A 225 9.81 17.44 -1.16
CA ILE A 225 9.78 16.41 -2.23
C ILE A 225 11.12 15.72 -2.48
N ALA A 226 12.21 16.16 -1.83
CA ALA A 226 13.53 15.55 -1.94
C ALA A 226 13.54 14.06 -1.58
N ASN A 227 12.59 13.62 -0.75
CA ASN A 227 12.37 12.22 -0.41
C ASN A 227 10.95 11.78 -0.79
N PRO A 228 10.79 10.55 -1.33
CA PRO A 228 9.50 9.93 -1.61
C PRO A 228 8.43 10.05 -0.52
N ASN A 229 8.74 9.60 0.70
CA ASN A 229 7.75 9.47 1.75
C ASN A 229 7.22 10.84 2.24
N PRO A 230 8.09 11.81 2.63
CA PRO A 230 7.64 13.17 2.95
C PRO A 230 6.99 13.88 1.76
N GLY A 231 7.48 13.66 0.54
CA GLY A 231 6.92 14.24 -0.67
C GLY A 231 5.50 13.77 -0.93
N ASN A 232 5.24 12.46 -0.82
CA ASN A 232 3.89 11.91 -0.94
C ASN A 232 2.95 12.44 0.16
N GLU A 233 3.39 12.53 1.42
CA GLU A 233 2.55 13.09 2.48
C GLU A 233 2.24 14.57 2.24
N PHE A 234 3.21 15.35 1.76
CA PHE A 234 3.00 16.75 1.38
C PHE A 234 1.98 16.90 0.25
N LEU A 235 2.05 16.06 -0.80
CA LEU A 235 1.12 16.13 -1.93
C LEU A 235 -0.28 15.63 -1.58
N ARG A 236 -0.44 14.90 -0.47
CA ARG A 236 -1.72 14.39 0.01
C ARG A 236 -2.46 15.37 0.91
N GLY A 237 -1.72 16.14 1.71
CA GLY A 237 -2.27 17.15 2.66
C GLY A 237 -2.83 18.38 1.96
#